data_AF-A0A1G2Y670-F1
#
_entry.id   AF-A0A1G2Y670-F1
#
_cell.length_a   1.000
_cell.length_b   1.000
_cell.length_c   1.000
_cell.angle_alpha   90.00
_cell.angle_beta   90.00
_cell.angle_gamma   90.00
#
_symmetry.space_group_name_H-M   'P 1'
#
loop_
_entity.id
_entity.type
_entity.pdbx_description
1 polymer ?
#
loop_
_entity_poly.entity_id
_entity_poly.type
_entity_poly.pdbx_seq_one_letter_code
_entity_poly.pdbx_strand_id
1 'polypeptide(L)'
;MIIRYCFFAIAAIFLIPNSAFGSEMILFYDKPATQWVEAISIGNGRIGAMIFGGITEELIQFNEDTFWTLGPYNPVNPDALAALPAARKLVFENRAKEAQDLINQKMMAVPPKQAAYQPAGLLNISFQGHNQAKDYRRELDLERAVTSVVYKIGGVNFRREIFSSAVDNVTIIHISSDRQGKVNFTADFNAVQETKKINTVNESTISLEVNAGGALRCYSQVKAITQKGKVRIENNKLHIENASSATLFLASGTNYVKYNDVGGNPESIVEQQIKSASKKKSISKNTGRPY
;
A
#
# COMPACT_ATOMS: atom_id res chain seq x y z
N MET A 1 26.10 -52.66 -66.79
CA MET A 1 27.04 -52.67 -65.65
C MET A 1 26.99 -51.29 -65.00
N ILE A 2 26.28 -51.19 -63.87
CA ILE A 2 26.25 -50.14 -62.83
C ILE A 2 26.09 -48.67 -63.29
N ILE A 3 24.85 -48.15 -63.18
CA ILE A 3 24.57 -46.71 -63.06
C ILE A 3 24.26 -46.44 -61.58
N ARG A 4 25.15 -45.68 -60.92
CA ARG A 4 24.99 -45.20 -59.53
C ARG A 4 24.09 -43.95 -59.53
N TYR A 5 22.93 -44.04 -58.91
CA TYR A 5 22.11 -42.87 -58.56
C TYR A 5 22.55 -42.33 -57.20
N CYS A 6 23.05 -41.09 -57.18
CA CYS A 6 23.30 -40.33 -55.95
C CYS A 6 21.98 -39.78 -55.42
N PHE A 7 21.53 -40.26 -54.25
CA PHE A 7 20.47 -39.63 -53.48
C PHE A 7 21.04 -38.50 -52.63
N PHE A 8 20.70 -37.25 -52.95
CA PHE A 8 20.87 -36.11 -52.05
C PHE A 8 19.71 -36.09 -51.06
N ALA A 9 19.97 -36.35 -49.78
CA ALA A 9 19.00 -36.13 -48.71
C ALA A 9 19.08 -34.66 -48.27
N ILE A 10 18.06 -33.87 -48.61
CA ILE A 10 17.88 -32.51 -48.07
C ILE A 10 17.26 -32.66 -46.68
N ALA A 11 18.03 -32.40 -45.63
CA ALA A 11 17.51 -32.27 -44.27
C ALA A 11 16.74 -30.95 -44.15
N ALA A 12 15.41 -31.01 -44.08
CA ALA A 12 14.58 -29.88 -43.73
C ALA A 12 14.75 -29.58 -42.23
N ILE A 13 15.54 -28.55 -41.91
CA ILE A 13 15.61 -27.98 -40.57
C ILE A 13 14.30 -27.24 -40.33
N PHE A 14 13.37 -27.86 -39.60
CA PHE A 14 12.24 -27.15 -39.02
C PHE A 14 12.80 -26.18 -37.97
N LEU A 15 12.86 -24.89 -38.31
CA LEU A 15 12.99 -23.84 -37.31
C LEU A 15 11.72 -23.88 -36.45
N ILE A 16 11.85 -24.48 -35.27
CA ILE A 16 10.91 -24.25 -34.18
C ILE A 16 11.01 -22.75 -33.89
N PRO A 17 9.93 -21.96 -34.03
CA PRO A 17 9.98 -20.60 -33.55
C PRO A 17 10.26 -20.69 -32.05
N ASN A 18 11.39 -20.13 -31.62
CA ASN A 18 11.61 -19.81 -30.22
C ASN A 18 10.49 -18.84 -29.83
N SER A 19 9.38 -19.38 -29.35
CA SER A 19 8.54 -18.65 -28.41
C SER A 19 9.48 -18.31 -27.28
N ALA A 20 9.95 -17.06 -27.26
CA ALA A 20 10.65 -16.52 -26.12
C ALA A 20 9.71 -16.71 -24.93
N PHE A 21 9.96 -17.73 -24.13
CA PHE A 21 9.43 -17.83 -22.78
C PHE A 21 10.10 -16.69 -21.99
N GLY A 22 9.64 -15.46 -22.21
CA GLY A 22 9.80 -14.42 -21.22
C GLY A 22 9.04 -14.91 -20.01
N SER A 23 9.76 -15.31 -18.96
CA SER A 23 9.13 -15.63 -17.69
C SER A 23 8.41 -14.37 -17.23
N GLU A 24 7.09 -14.35 -17.34
CA GLU A 24 6.31 -13.24 -16.81
C GLU A 24 6.58 -13.15 -15.31
N MET A 25 7.12 -12.01 -14.87
CA MET A 25 7.48 -11.78 -13.47
C MET A 25 6.22 -11.46 -12.67
N ILE A 26 5.36 -12.47 -12.51
CA ILE A 26 4.05 -12.37 -11.89
C ILE A 26 4.01 -13.24 -10.64
N LEU A 27 3.58 -12.66 -9.51
CA LEU A 27 3.07 -13.42 -8.37
C LEU A 27 1.55 -13.52 -8.54
N PHE A 28 0.97 -14.72 -8.58
CA PHE A 28 -0.49 -14.87 -8.73
C PHE A 28 -1.09 -15.82 -7.71
N TYR A 29 -2.37 -15.61 -7.42
CA TYR A 29 -3.16 -16.36 -6.47
C TYR A 29 -4.60 -16.49 -6.97
N ASP A 30 -5.21 -17.64 -6.73
CA ASP A 30 -6.58 -18.00 -7.12
C ASP A 30 -7.62 -17.77 -6.00
N LYS A 31 -7.18 -17.18 -4.89
CA LYS A 31 -8.04 -16.82 -3.75
C LYS A 31 -7.63 -15.49 -3.09
N PRO A 32 -8.58 -14.76 -2.49
CA PRO A 32 -8.27 -13.60 -1.65
C PRO A 32 -7.34 -13.96 -0.49
N ALA A 33 -6.59 -12.98 0.00
CA ALA A 33 -5.88 -13.08 1.26
C ALA A 33 -6.88 -13.11 2.43
N THR A 34 -6.62 -13.98 3.41
CA THR A 34 -7.39 -14.09 4.66
C THR A 34 -6.63 -13.56 5.87
N GLN A 35 -5.31 -13.38 5.72
CA GLN A 35 -4.40 -12.85 6.73
C GLN A 35 -3.40 -11.90 6.06
N TRP A 36 -2.81 -11.02 6.88
CA TRP A 36 -1.93 -9.95 6.39
C TRP A 36 -0.73 -10.46 5.57
N VAL A 37 -0.13 -11.58 5.97
CA VAL A 37 1.04 -12.18 5.30
C VAL A 37 0.73 -12.76 3.91
N GLU A 38 -0.55 -12.92 3.56
CA GLU A 38 -0.99 -13.37 2.23
C GLU A 38 -1.28 -12.20 1.28
N ALA A 39 -1.40 -10.97 1.80
CA ALA A 39 -1.73 -9.79 1.03
C ALA A 39 -0.55 -9.36 0.15
N ILE A 40 -0.86 -8.75 -1.00
CA ILE A 40 0.15 -8.25 -1.93
C ILE A 40 0.63 -6.88 -1.47
N SER A 41 1.94 -6.73 -1.28
CA SER A 41 2.57 -5.46 -0.94
C SER A 41 2.89 -4.62 -2.17
N ILE A 42 2.52 -3.35 -2.16
CA ILE A 42 2.94 -2.32 -3.11
C ILE A 42 3.45 -1.09 -2.36
N GLY A 43 4.26 -0.26 -3.00
CA GLY A 43 4.69 0.99 -2.41
C GLY A 43 5.48 1.87 -3.37
N ASN A 44 5.63 3.14 -2.99
CA ASN A 44 6.36 4.14 -3.77
C ASN A 44 7.60 4.70 -3.05
N GLY A 45 8.09 3.98 -2.05
CA GLY A 45 9.17 4.40 -1.17
C GLY A 45 8.71 5.19 0.06
N ARG A 46 7.50 5.76 0.04
CA ARG A 46 6.93 6.56 1.13
C ARG A 46 5.60 6.00 1.63
N ILE A 47 4.63 5.87 0.73
CA ILE A 47 3.36 5.17 0.97
C ILE A 47 3.55 3.70 0.62
N GLY A 48 3.22 2.82 1.56
CA GLY A 48 3.08 1.39 1.35
C GLY A 48 1.62 0.95 1.49
N ALA A 49 1.21 -0.10 0.78
CA ALA A 49 -0.12 -0.68 0.94
C ALA A 49 -0.10 -2.21 0.78
N MET A 50 -0.91 -2.87 1.60
CA MET A 50 -1.13 -4.31 1.60
C MET A 50 -2.54 -4.58 1.05
N ILE A 51 -2.62 -5.26 -0.09
CA ILE A 51 -3.84 -5.48 -0.85
C ILE A 51 -4.35 -6.90 -0.63
N PHE A 52 -5.54 -7.04 -0.02
CA PHE A 52 -6.09 -8.35 0.32
C PHE A 52 -6.77 -9.04 -0.87
N GLY A 53 -7.35 -8.28 -1.79
CA GLY A 53 -8.03 -8.80 -2.97
C GLY A 53 -9.40 -9.39 -2.69
N GLY A 54 -10.06 -9.07 -1.58
CA GLY A 54 -11.35 -9.65 -1.21
C GLY A 54 -12.49 -9.31 -2.19
N ILE A 55 -13.49 -10.17 -2.32
CA ILE A 55 -14.52 -10.07 -3.38
C ILE A 55 -15.67 -9.14 -2.96
N THR A 56 -16.32 -9.46 -1.83
CA THR A 56 -17.42 -8.67 -1.24
C THR A 56 -16.91 -7.49 -0.43
N GLU A 57 -15.70 -7.62 0.11
CA GLU A 57 -15.02 -6.59 0.89
C GLU A 57 -13.54 -6.62 0.51
N GLU A 58 -13.02 -5.50 0.05
CA GLU A 58 -11.59 -5.27 -0.10
C GLU A 58 -11.07 -4.56 1.13
N LEU A 59 -9.90 -4.99 1.59
CA LEU A 59 -9.15 -4.35 2.65
C LEU A 59 -7.81 -3.89 2.09
N ILE A 60 -7.58 -2.59 2.13
CA ILE A 60 -6.29 -1.99 1.81
C ILE A 60 -5.74 -1.40 3.11
N GLN A 61 -4.82 -2.10 3.75
CA GLN A 61 -4.05 -1.54 4.85
C GLN A 61 -2.92 -0.69 4.26
N PHE A 62 -2.78 0.56 4.70
CA PHE A 62 -1.75 1.45 4.18
C PHE A 62 -0.88 2.06 5.28
N ASN A 63 0.30 2.47 4.85
CA ASN A 63 1.41 2.95 5.67
C ASN A 63 1.96 4.26 5.09
N GLU A 64 2.51 5.08 5.97
CA GLU A 64 3.28 6.29 5.63
C GLU A 64 4.59 6.19 6.42
N ASP A 65 5.73 6.27 5.75
CA ASP A 65 7.06 5.95 6.31
C ASP A 65 7.49 6.84 7.48
N THR A 66 6.96 8.06 7.57
CA THR A 66 7.26 9.03 8.62
C THR A 66 6.30 8.96 9.81
N PHE A 67 5.34 8.03 9.84
CA PHE A 67 4.40 7.91 10.96
C PHE A 67 4.90 6.98 12.09
N TRP A 68 5.36 7.61 13.17
CA TRP A 68 5.92 6.94 14.35
C TRP A 68 5.31 7.49 15.65
N THR A 69 5.39 6.72 16.73
CA THR A 69 5.03 7.21 18.08
C THR A 69 6.06 8.23 18.59
N LEU A 70 5.79 8.84 19.75
CA LEU A 70 6.66 9.85 20.38
C LEU A 70 6.80 11.13 19.53
N GLY A 71 7.85 11.90 19.76
CA GLY A 71 8.23 13.10 19.01
C GLY A 71 9.73 13.32 19.14
N PRO A 72 10.26 14.49 18.74
CA PRO A 72 11.66 14.83 18.98
C PRO A 72 12.07 14.62 20.44
N TYR A 73 13.13 13.85 20.66
CA TYR A 73 13.67 13.58 21.99
C TYR A 73 15.19 13.40 21.95
N ASN A 74 15.84 13.63 23.10
CA ASN A 74 17.26 13.33 23.28
C ASN A 74 17.39 12.05 24.13
N PRO A 75 17.82 10.90 23.56
CA PRO A 75 17.96 9.65 24.30
C PRO A 75 19.18 9.62 25.23
N VAL A 76 20.05 10.64 25.20
CA VAL A 76 21.30 10.64 25.98
C VAL A 76 20.99 10.65 27.48
N ASN A 77 21.49 9.63 28.17
CA ASN A 77 21.43 9.58 29.63
C ASN A 77 22.57 10.43 30.23
N PRO A 78 22.27 11.51 30.97
CA PRO A 78 23.29 12.37 31.53
C PRO A 78 24.16 11.68 32.59
N ASP A 79 23.65 10.62 33.24
CA ASP A 79 24.39 9.87 34.27
C ASP A 79 25.48 8.96 33.67
N ALA A 80 25.42 8.68 32.36
CA ALA A 80 26.23 7.64 31.74
C ALA A 80 27.74 7.93 31.81
N LEU A 81 28.13 9.18 31.59
CA LEU A 81 29.53 9.59 31.60
C LEU A 81 30.14 9.43 33.01
N ALA A 82 29.39 9.80 34.05
CA ALA A 82 29.84 9.69 35.44
C ALA A 82 29.92 8.23 35.92
N ALA A 83 29.03 7.36 35.43
CA ALA A 83 29.02 5.93 35.78
C ALA A 83 30.10 5.11 35.07
N LEU A 84 30.60 5.57 33.92
CA LEU A 84 31.52 4.83 33.06
C LEU A 84 32.81 4.34 33.76
N PRO A 85 33.52 5.13 34.60
CA PRO A 85 34.71 4.64 35.30
C PRO A 85 34.40 3.50 36.28
N ALA A 86 33.30 3.59 37.02
CA ALA A 86 32.88 2.56 37.98
C ALA A 86 32.44 1.28 37.26
N ALA A 87 31.71 1.38 36.16
CA ALA A 87 31.33 0.25 35.33
C ALA A 87 32.58 -0.49 34.79
N ARG A 88 33.56 0.24 34.25
CA ARG A 88 34.83 -0.35 33.78
C ARG A 88 35.59 -1.06 34.89
N LYS A 89 35.66 -0.47 36.09
CA LYS A 89 36.30 -1.09 37.26
C LYS A 89 35.65 -2.44 37.61
N LEU A 90 34.32 -2.49 37.68
CA LEU A 90 33.58 -3.74 37.96
C LEU A 90 33.86 -4.83 36.92
N VAL A 91 33.97 -4.46 35.64
CA VAL A 91 34.34 -5.40 34.57
C VAL A 91 35.76 -5.95 34.78
N PHE A 92 36.74 -5.09 35.05
CA PHE A 92 38.14 -5.52 35.25
C PHE A 92 38.35 -6.35 36.52
N GLU A 93 37.50 -6.18 37.53
CA GLU A 93 37.47 -7.00 38.75
C GLU A 93 36.69 -8.31 38.58
N ASN A 94 36.25 -8.64 37.35
CA ASN A 94 35.44 -9.83 37.03
C ASN A 94 34.07 -9.89 37.75
N ARG A 95 33.51 -8.72 38.11
CA ARG A 95 32.21 -8.55 38.79
C ARG A 95 31.08 -8.26 37.79
N ALA A 96 30.84 -9.19 36.88
CA ALA A 96 29.98 -8.99 35.72
C ALA A 96 28.53 -8.58 36.05
N LYS A 97 27.90 -9.21 37.05
CA LYS A 97 26.51 -8.91 37.43
C LYS A 97 26.35 -7.48 37.93
N GLU A 98 27.27 -7.03 38.78
CA GLU A 98 27.25 -5.68 39.34
C GLU A 98 27.53 -4.62 38.27
N ALA A 99 28.45 -4.91 37.33
CA ALA A 99 28.69 -4.05 36.17
C ALA A 99 27.41 -3.91 35.32
N GLN A 100 26.74 -5.02 35.02
CA GLN A 100 25.49 -5.02 34.27
C GLN A 100 24.39 -4.21 34.96
N ASP A 101 24.22 -4.36 36.28
CA ASP A 101 23.20 -3.63 37.03
C ASP A 101 23.47 -2.12 37.03
N LEU A 102 24.72 -1.70 37.20
CA LEU A 102 25.12 -0.30 37.11
C LEU A 102 24.88 0.27 35.70
N ILE A 103 25.27 -0.46 34.65
CA ILE A 103 25.06 -0.06 33.25
C ILE A 103 23.56 0.09 32.97
N ASN A 104 22.76 -0.91 33.36
CA ASN A 104 21.31 -0.88 33.18
C ASN A 104 20.64 0.30 33.88
N GLN A 105 21.13 0.66 35.07
CA GLN A 105 20.58 1.75 35.85
C GLN A 105 21.02 3.15 35.35
N LYS A 106 22.27 3.30 34.94
CA LYS A 106 22.90 4.62 34.76
C LYS A 106 23.35 4.94 33.34
N MET A 107 23.43 3.95 32.47
CA MET A 107 24.04 4.11 31.15
C MET A 107 23.10 3.79 29.98
N MET A 108 21.89 3.29 30.27
CA MET A 108 20.85 3.07 29.25
C MET A 108 20.22 4.38 28.80
N ALA A 109 19.76 4.42 27.55
CA ALA A 109 19.04 5.57 26.99
C ALA A 109 17.80 5.94 27.80
N VAL A 110 17.41 7.22 27.74
CA VAL A 110 16.19 7.74 28.39
C VAL A 110 15.31 8.41 27.32
N PRO A 111 14.12 7.86 27.01
CA PRO A 111 13.59 6.59 27.47
C PRO A 111 14.39 5.38 26.94
N PRO A 112 14.29 4.21 27.59
CA PRO A 112 15.04 3.00 27.20
C PRO A 112 14.47 2.29 25.96
N LYS A 113 13.57 2.94 25.22
CA LYS A 113 12.90 2.40 24.02
C LYS A 113 12.89 3.44 22.91
N GLN A 114 12.94 2.97 21.67
CA GLN A 114 12.76 3.81 20.49
C GLN A 114 11.28 4.01 20.20
N ALA A 115 10.98 5.01 19.37
CA ALA A 115 9.66 5.17 18.79
C ALA A 115 9.24 3.91 18.00
N ALA A 116 7.96 3.55 18.08
CA ALA A 116 7.39 2.44 17.31
C ALA A 116 6.78 2.97 16.01
N TYR A 117 7.00 2.24 14.92
CA TYR A 117 6.36 2.51 13.64
C TYR A 117 4.86 2.23 13.71
N GLN A 118 4.03 2.99 12.98
CA GLN A 118 2.57 2.91 13.07
C GLN A 118 1.92 2.75 11.69
N PRO A 119 0.83 1.95 11.57
CA PRO A 119 0.01 1.94 10.37
C PRO A 119 -0.71 3.28 10.20
N ALA A 120 -0.77 3.79 8.98
CA ALA A 120 -1.44 5.06 8.68
C ALA A 120 -2.97 4.92 8.64
N GLY A 121 -3.47 3.75 8.22
CA GLY A 121 -4.89 3.45 8.26
C GLY A 121 -5.29 2.23 7.45
N LEU A 122 -6.60 2.02 7.36
CA LEU A 122 -7.28 1.00 6.58
C LEU A 122 -8.28 1.70 5.64
N LEU A 123 -8.29 1.33 4.37
CA LEU A 123 -9.34 1.68 3.42
C LEU A 123 -10.15 0.41 3.15
N ASN A 124 -11.41 0.39 3.59
CA ASN A 124 -12.36 -0.68 3.32
C ASN A 124 -13.17 -0.33 2.08
N ILE A 125 -13.40 -1.29 1.20
CA ILE A 125 -14.27 -1.12 0.03
C ILE A 125 -15.26 -2.29 -0.02
N SER A 126 -16.55 -2.00 0.21
CA SER A 126 -17.63 -2.98 0.23
C SER A 126 -18.39 -3.01 -1.09
N PHE A 127 -18.49 -4.19 -1.67
CA PHE A 127 -19.19 -4.48 -2.93
C PHE A 127 -20.45 -5.29 -2.65
N GLN A 128 -21.56 -4.60 -2.35
CA GLN A 128 -22.84 -5.26 -2.10
C GLN A 128 -23.31 -6.08 -3.31
N GLY A 129 -23.80 -7.29 -3.07
CA GLY A 129 -24.29 -8.18 -4.12
C GLY A 129 -23.22 -8.94 -4.89
N HIS A 130 -21.93 -8.79 -4.56
CA HIS A 130 -20.84 -9.53 -5.18
C HIS A 130 -20.64 -10.93 -4.56
N ASN A 131 -21.74 -11.66 -4.38
CA ASN A 131 -21.72 -13.03 -3.87
C ASN A 131 -21.41 -14.02 -5.02
N GLN A 132 -20.88 -15.20 -4.68
CA GLN A 132 -20.68 -16.31 -5.64
C GLN A 132 -19.80 -15.94 -6.86
N ALA A 133 -18.67 -15.26 -6.62
CA ALA A 133 -17.75 -14.94 -7.71
C ALA A 133 -17.19 -16.20 -8.39
N LYS A 134 -16.95 -16.07 -9.70
CA LYS A 134 -16.29 -17.07 -10.52
C LYS A 134 -15.01 -16.50 -11.13
N ASP A 135 -14.14 -17.38 -11.59
CA ASP A 135 -12.92 -17.05 -12.34
C ASP A 135 -12.05 -16.00 -11.61
N TYR A 136 -11.94 -16.15 -10.29
CA TYR A 136 -11.16 -15.23 -9.47
C TYR A 136 -9.66 -15.42 -9.71
N ARG A 137 -8.94 -14.29 -9.85
CA ARG A 137 -7.48 -14.25 -9.81
C ARG A 137 -7.02 -12.91 -9.26
N ARG A 138 -6.02 -12.91 -8.39
CA ARG A 138 -5.24 -11.72 -8.03
C ARG A 138 -3.78 -11.92 -8.37
N GLU A 139 -3.11 -10.86 -8.80
CA GLU A 139 -1.71 -10.92 -9.21
C GLU A 139 -0.96 -9.63 -8.89
N LEU A 140 0.35 -9.73 -8.71
CA LEU A 140 1.30 -8.63 -8.73
C LEU A 140 2.20 -8.80 -9.96
N ASP A 141 2.15 -7.81 -10.85
CA ASP A 141 3.09 -7.66 -11.94
C ASP A 141 4.33 -6.90 -11.44
N LEU A 142 5.48 -7.59 -11.36
CA LEU A 142 6.73 -7.04 -10.84
C LEU A 142 7.44 -6.12 -11.84
N GLU A 143 7.14 -6.22 -13.14
CA GLU A 143 7.71 -5.32 -14.16
C GLU A 143 7.01 -3.97 -14.12
N ARG A 144 5.70 -3.98 -13.88
CA ARG A 144 4.85 -2.78 -13.89
C ARG A 144 4.57 -2.21 -12.50
N ALA A 145 4.86 -2.97 -11.45
CA ALA A 145 4.48 -2.68 -10.07
C ALA A 145 2.96 -2.44 -9.91
N VAL A 146 2.15 -3.28 -10.58
CA VAL A 146 0.68 -3.19 -10.55
C VAL A 146 0.08 -4.46 -10.00
N THR A 147 -0.74 -4.31 -8.97
CA THR A 147 -1.62 -5.38 -8.48
C THR A 147 -2.91 -5.39 -9.28
N SER A 148 -3.31 -6.55 -9.78
CA SER A 148 -4.61 -6.74 -10.45
C SER A 148 -5.47 -7.74 -9.70
N VAL A 149 -6.78 -7.51 -9.64
CA VAL A 149 -7.76 -8.51 -9.20
C VAL A 149 -8.87 -8.59 -10.22
N VAL A 150 -9.18 -9.80 -10.69
CA VAL A 150 -10.24 -10.05 -11.68
C VAL A 150 -11.17 -11.14 -11.17
N TYR A 151 -12.47 -10.99 -11.44
CA TYR A 151 -13.49 -11.99 -11.12
C TYR A 151 -14.79 -11.71 -11.89
N LYS A 152 -15.73 -12.66 -11.86
CA LYS A 152 -17.05 -12.52 -12.49
C LYS A 152 -18.19 -12.61 -11.48
N ILE A 153 -19.19 -11.74 -11.62
CA ILE A 153 -20.47 -11.80 -10.90
C ILE A 153 -21.60 -11.75 -11.93
N GLY A 154 -22.47 -12.78 -11.96
CA GLY A 154 -23.63 -12.79 -12.86
C GLY A 154 -23.29 -12.60 -14.35
N GLY A 155 -22.12 -13.07 -14.80
CA GLY A 155 -21.63 -12.90 -16.18
C GLY A 155 -20.96 -11.55 -16.48
N VAL A 156 -20.88 -10.64 -15.51
CA VAL A 156 -20.15 -9.36 -15.61
C VAL A 156 -18.72 -9.56 -15.12
N ASN A 157 -17.74 -9.12 -15.92
CA ASN A 157 -16.33 -9.11 -15.53
C ASN A 157 -16.02 -7.86 -14.72
N PHE A 158 -15.39 -8.03 -13.56
CA PHE A 158 -14.87 -6.96 -12.73
C PHE A 158 -13.35 -7.02 -12.70
N ARG A 159 -12.72 -5.85 -12.76
CA ARG A 159 -11.25 -5.69 -12.65
C ARG A 159 -10.92 -4.57 -11.69
N ARG A 160 -9.95 -4.84 -10.82
CA ARG A 160 -9.28 -3.84 -9.97
C ARG A 160 -7.81 -3.77 -10.35
N GLU A 161 -7.28 -2.57 -10.48
CA GLU A 161 -5.86 -2.31 -10.73
C GLU A 161 -5.36 -1.30 -9.71
N ILE A 162 -4.31 -1.67 -8.97
CA ILE A 162 -3.86 -0.94 -7.80
C ILE A 162 -2.36 -0.78 -7.84
N PHE A 163 -1.86 0.45 -7.69
CA PHE A 163 -0.44 0.74 -7.65
C PHE A 163 -0.14 2.02 -6.87
N SER A 164 1.08 2.12 -6.33
CA SER A 164 1.55 3.33 -5.66
C SER A 164 2.45 4.12 -6.60
N SER A 165 2.01 5.29 -7.04
CA SER A 165 2.76 6.15 -7.95
C SER A 165 3.84 6.92 -7.19
N ALA A 166 5.11 6.71 -7.57
CA ALA A 166 6.24 7.47 -7.03
C ALA A 166 6.25 8.92 -7.52
N VAL A 167 5.83 9.16 -8.77
CA VAL A 167 5.84 10.50 -9.37
C VAL A 167 4.67 11.37 -8.90
N ASP A 168 3.56 10.75 -8.48
CA ASP A 168 2.37 11.46 -7.99
C ASP A 168 2.21 11.41 -6.47
N ASN A 169 3.00 10.59 -5.77
CA ASN A 169 2.93 10.40 -4.33
C ASN A 169 1.54 9.97 -3.82
N VAL A 170 0.82 9.16 -4.60
CA VAL A 170 -0.50 8.61 -4.25
C VAL A 170 -0.59 7.13 -4.60
N THR A 171 -1.41 6.38 -3.86
CA THR A 171 -1.87 5.05 -4.26
C THR A 171 -3.16 5.19 -5.07
N ILE A 172 -3.17 4.62 -6.27
CA ILE A 172 -4.27 4.68 -7.22
C ILE A 172 -4.97 3.32 -7.23
N ILE A 173 -6.29 3.32 -7.09
CA ILE A 173 -7.14 2.13 -7.13
C ILE A 173 -8.17 2.34 -8.23
N HIS A 174 -8.01 1.65 -9.35
CA HIS A 174 -8.95 1.70 -10.47
C HIS A 174 -9.85 0.47 -10.45
N ILE A 175 -11.17 0.66 -10.39
CA ILE A 175 -12.19 -0.38 -10.33
C ILE A 175 -13.06 -0.24 -11.58
N SER A 176 -13.22 -1.32 -12.34
CA SER A 176 -13.96 -1.30 -13.61
C SER A 176 -14.80 -2.56 -13.80
N SER A 177 -15.77 -2.47 -14.70
CA SER A 177 -16.52 -3.63 -15.19
C SER A 177 -16.73 -3.56 -16.70
N ASP A 178 -16.96 -4.70 -17.33
CA ASP A 178 -17.24 -4.80 -18.77
C ASP A 178 -18.72 -4.52 -19.15
N ARG A 179 -19.52 -4.03 -18.19
CA ARG A 179 -20.91 -3.63 -18.39
C ARG A 179 -21.16 -2.26 -17.75
N GLN A 180 -21.71 -1.33 -18.52
CA GLN A 180 -22.04 0.00 -18.02
C GLN A 180 -23.00 -0.07 -16.82
N GLY A 181 -22.73 0.74 -15.79
CA GLY A 181 -23.60 0.87 -14.63
C GLY A 181 -23.43 -0.22 -13.57
N LYS A 182 -22.47 -1.13 -13.72
CA LYS A 182 -22.29 -2.25 -12.79
C LYS A 182 -21.30 -2.00 -11.66
N VAL A 183 -20.47 -0.96 -11.73
CA VAL A 183 -19.59 -0.58 -10.61
C VAL A 183 -20.38 0.17 -9.55
N ASN A 184 -20.64 -0.50 -8.43
CA ASN A 184 -21.31 0.02 -7.25
C ASN A 184 -20.53 -0.43 -6.00
N PHE A 185 -20.13 0.50 -5.14
CA PHE A 185 -19.45 0.16 -3.90
C PHE A 185 -19.51 1.30 -2.89
N THR A 186 -19.24 0.97 -1.63
CA THR A 186 -19.03 1.93 -0.55
C THR A 186 -17.57 1.84 -0.09
N ALA A 187 -16.89 2.98 0.05
CA ALA A 187 -15.54 3.04 0.61
C ALA A 187 -15.50 3.89 1.88
N ASP A 188 -14.81 3.39 2.92
CA ASP A 188 -14.63 4.11 4.18
C ASP A 188 -13.24 3.87 4.78
N PHE A 189 -12.84 4.80 5.65
CA PHE A 189 -11.61 4.67 6.42
C PHE A 189 -11.86 3.97 7.75
N ASN A 190 -10.84 3.27 8.22
CA ASN A 190 -10.71 2.84 9.61
C ASN A 190 -9.24 2.93 10.03
N ALA A 191 -8.96 2.80 11.33
CA ALA A 191 -7.62 2.80 11.88
C ALA A 191 -7.57 2.07 13.22
N VAL A 192 -6.40 1.53 13.57
CA VAL A 192 -6.18 0.82 14.84
C VAL A 192 -5.95 1.78 16.00
N GLN A 193 -5.55 3.02 15.72
CA GLN A 193 -5.35 4.06 16.73
C GLN A 193 -6.68 4.45 17.39
N GLU A 194 -6.65 4.65 18.71
CA GLU A 194 -7.81 5.11 19.49
C GLU A 194 -8.23 6.53 19.08
N THR A 195 -7.25 7.42 18.93
CA THR A 195 -7.49 8.78 18.42
C THR A 195 -7.50 8.75 16.90
N LYS A 196 -8.71 8.63 16.34
CA LYS A 196 -8.98 8.73 14.91
C LYS A 196 -10.17 9.62 14.63
N LYS A 197 -10.09 10.41 13.55
CA LYS A 197 -11.16 11.28 13.10
C LYS A 197 -11.36 11.11 11.60
N ILE A 198 -12.60 10.84 11.19
CA ILE A 198 -12.97 10.73 9.78
C ILE A 198 -13.90 11.90 9.45
N ASN A 199 -13.61 12.64 8.38
CA ASN A 199 -14.41 13.78 7.96
C ASN A 199 -14.66 13.77 6.45
N THR A 200 -15.78 14.37 6.06
CA THR A 200 -16.03 14.77 4.67
C THR A 200 -15.24 16.04 4.34
N VAL A 201 -14.45 16.01 3.27
CA VAL A 201 -13.64 17.16 2.82
C VAL A 201 -14.40 17.98 1.78
N ASN A 202 -15.00 17.29 0.80
CA ASN A 202 -15.83 17.86 -0.26
C ASN A 202 -16.75 16.76 -0.81
N GLU A 203 -17.48 17.02 -1.90
CA GLU A 203 -18.48 16.12 -2.49
C GLU A 203 -17.97 14.74 -2.94
N SER A 204 -16.64 14.57 -3.08
CA SER A 204 -16.02 13.35 -3.60
C SER A 204 -14.80 12.87 -2.81
N THR A 205 -14.54 13.48 -1.65
CA THR A 205 -13.34 13.22 -0.85
C THR A 205 -13.68 13.10 0.63
N ILE A 206 -13.18 12.04 1.27
CA ILE A 206 -13.17 11.88 2.73
C ILE A 206 -11.73 11.85 3.24
N SER A 207 -11.54 12.16 4.52
CA SER A 207 -10.25 12.18 5.19
C SER A 207 -10.23 11.31 6.44
N LEU A 208 -9.04 10.85 6.80
CA LEU A 208 -8.72 10.19 8.06
C LEU A 208 -7.54 10.92 8.70
N GLU A 209 -7.70 11.35 9.94
CA GLU A 209 -6.60 11.81 10.79
C GLU A 209 -6.41 10.85 11.96
N VAL A 210 -5.17 10.45 12.22
CA VAL A 210 -4.78 9.60 13.36
C VAL A 210 -3.58 10.16 14.10
N ASN A 211 -3.53 9.92 15.40
CA ASN A 211 -2.37 10.18 16.26
C ASN A 211 -2.07 8.94 17.11
N ALA A 212 -0.78 8.63 17.28
CA ALA A 212 -0.34 7.43 18.02
C ALA A 212 0.25 7.77 19.40
N GLY A 213 -0.33 8.75 20.10
CA GLY A 213 0.10 9.21 21.43
C GLY A 213 1.38 10.07 21.41
N GLY A 214 1.79 10.57 20.25
CA GLY A 214 3.02 11.32 20.03
C GLY A 214 2.80 12.70 19.44
N ALA A 215 3.88 13.37 19.07
CA ALA A 215 3.85 14.67 18.39
C ALA A 215 3.46 14.56 16.90
N LEU A 216 3.57 13.36 16.33
CA LEU A 216 3.20 13.09 14.94
C LEU A 216 1.71 12.77 14.81
N ARG A 217 1.07 13.42 13.83
CA ARG A 217 -0.26 13.11 13.32
C ARG A 217 -0.14 12.73 11.86
N CYS A 218 -0.90 11.72 11.46
CA CYS A 218 -0.99 11.26 10.09
C CYS A 218 -2.35 11.66 9.52
N TYR A 219 -2.35 12.39 8.42
CA TYR A 219 -3.54 12.80 7.69
C TYR A 219 -3.57 12.09 6.34
N SER A 220 -4.73 11.56 5.98
CA SER A 220 -4.94 10.83 4.73
C SER A 220 -6.22 11.29 4.06
N GLN A 221 -6.25 11.29 2.73
CA GLN A 221 -7.45 11.52 1.94
C GLN A 221 -7.64 10.40 0.94
N VAL A 222 -8.91 10.03 0.71
CA VAL A 222 -9.30 9.25 -0.46
C VAL A 222 -10.32 10.06 -1.26
N LYS A 223 -10.00 10.30 -2.54
CA LYS A 223 -10.87 10.97 -3.51
C LYS A 223 -11.37 9.99 -4.55
N ALA A 224 -12.66 10.02 -4.85
CA ALA A 224 -13.28 9.19 -5.89
C ALA A 224 -13.59 10.01 -7.16
N ILE A 225 -13.31 9.43 -8.33
CA ILE A 225 -13.73 9.93 -9.64
C ILE A 225 -14.36 8.79 -10.42
N THR A 226 -15.55 9.00 -10.98
CA THR A 226 -16.28 7.97 -11.75
C THR A 226 -16.29 8.27 -13.24
N GLN A 227 -16.33 7.22 -14.06
CA GLN A 227 -16.68 7.31 -15.48
C GLN A 227 -18.11 6.82 -15.68
N LYS A 228 -19.01 7.77 -15.94
CA LYS A 228 -20.47 7.57 -15.87
C LYS A 228 -20.88 7.14 -14.45
N GLY A 229 -22.08 7.50 -13.99
CA GLY A 229 -22.48 7.26 -12.60
C GLY A 229 -22.18 8.42 -11.65
N LYS A 230 -22.34 8.20 -10.35
CA LYS A 230 -22.34 9.26 -9.32
C LYS A 230 -21.46 8.89 -8.13
N VAL A 231 -20.90 9.92 -7.49
CA VAL A 231 -20.29 9.84 -6.15
C VAL A 231 -21.21 10.58 -5.19
N ARG A 232 -21.47 9.98 -4.02
CA ARG A 232 -22.14 10.62 -2.88
C ARG A 232 -21.34 10.33 -1.63
N ILE A 233 -21.49 11.19 -0.63
CA ILE A 233 -20.96 10.94 0.70
C ILE A 233 -22.09 10.95 1.70
N GLU A 234 -22.19 9.88 2.48
CA GLU A 234 -23.15 9.75 3.57
C GLU A 234 -22.42 9.12 4.76
N ASN A 235 -22.60 9.67 5.96
CA ASN A 235 -21.97 9.18 7.19
C ASN A 235 -20.44 8.99 7.07
N ASN A 236 -19.76 9.92 6.39
CA ASN A 236 -18.32 9.88 6.10
C ASN A 236 -17.86 8.66 5.27
N LYS A 237 -18.75 8.08 4.46
CA LYS A 237 -18.44 7.01 3.51
C LYS A 237 -18.68 7.48 2.09
N LEU A 238 -17.80 7.08 1.17
CA LEU A 238 -17.96 7.32 -0.26
C LEU A 238 -18.87 6.25 -0.85
N HIS A 239 -19.96 6.66 -1.51
CA HIS A 239 -20.87 5.80 -2.24
C HIS A 239 -20.70 6.04 -3.74
N ILE A 240 -20.30 4.99 -4.46
CA ILE A 240 -20.17 4.99 -5.92
C ILE A 240 -21.36 4.23 -6.47
N GLU A 241 -22.11 4.87 -7.36
CA GLU A 241 -23.35 4.32 -7.90
C GLU A 241 -23.37 4.35 -9.43
N ASN A 242 -23.82 3.24 -10.03
CA ASN A 242 -24.09 3.09 -11.45
C ASN A 242 -22.93 3.52 -12.34
N ALA A 243 -21.70 3.23 -11.92
CA ALA A 243 -20.51 3.61 -12.67
C ALA A 243 -20.08 2.54 -13.69
N SER A 244 -19.37 2.96 -14.74
CA SER A 244 -18.66 2.01 -15.62
C SER A 244 -17.29 1.68 -15.04
N SER A 245 -16.63 2.69 -14.49
CA SER A 245 -15.41 2.57 -13.69
C SER A 245 -15.34 3.68 -12.65
N ALA A 246 -14.54 3.47 -11.62
CA ALA A 246 -14.20 4.48 -10.63
C ALA A 246 -12.70 4.40 -10.30
N THR A 247 -12.07 5.54 -10.11
CA THR A 247 -10.69 5.65 -9.65
C THR A 247 -10.67 6.32 -8.29
N LEU A 248 -10.10 5.64 -7.30
CA LEU A 248 -9.80 6.21 -5.99
C LEU A 248 -8.34 6.64 -5.96
N PHE A 249 -8.09 7.84 -5.45
CA PHE A 249 -6.77 8.38 -5.18
C PHE A 249 -6.59 8.44 -3.68
N LEU A 250 -5.69 7.62 -3.14
CA LEU A 250 -5.35 7.57 -1.73
C LEU A 250 -4.00 8.25 -1.52
N ALA A 251 -3.98 9.30 -0.71
CA ALA A 251 -2.78 9.99 -0.28
C ALA A 251 -2.72 10.01 1.24
N SER A 252 -1.51 10.01 1.79
CA SER A 252 -1.25 10.08 3.22
C SER A 252 0.00 10.93 3.46
N GLY A 253 0.10 11.59 4.60
CA GLY A 253 1.26 12.38 5.00
C GLY A 253 1.21 12.72 6.49
N THR A 254 2.37 13.06 7.06
CA THR A 254 2.47 13.48 8.46
C THR A 254 2.97 14.93 8.57
N ASN A 255 2.89 15.47 9.79
CA ASN A 255 3.51 16.75 10.12
C ASN A 255 5.04 16.68 10.30
N TYR A 256 5.69 15.54 10.00
CA TYR A 256 7.13 15.41 10.04
C TYR A 256 7.81 16.33 9.01
N VAL A 257 8.87 17.02 9.44
CA VAL A 257 9.77 17.79 8.56
C VAL A 257 11.19 17.22 8.63
N LYS A 258 11.68 17.00 9.86
CA LYS A 258 13.00 16.40 10.15
C LYS A 258 13.00 15.88 11.60
N TYR A 259 14.09 15.23 12.00
CA TYR A 259 14.19 14.56 13.31
C TYR A 259 13.84 15.43 14.54
N ASN A 260 14.02 16.75 14.45
CA ASN A 260 13.72 17.70 15.52
C ASN A 260 12.62 18.71 15.19
N ASP A 261 11.84 18.46 14.13
CA ASP A 261 10.79 19.38 13.67
C ASP A 261 9.59 18.59 13.15
N VAL A 262 8.46 18.80 13.83
CA VAL A 262 7.15 18.23 13.53
C VAL A 262 6.10 19.33 13.29
N GLY A 263 6.53 20.50 12.81
CA GLY A 263 5.68 21.66 12.52
C GLY A 263 5.03 21.63 11.13
N GLY A 264 5.14 20.52 10.39
CA GLY A 264 4.61 20.40 9.03
C GLY A 264 3.08 20.45 8.96
N ASN A 265 2.56 20.71 7.75
CA ASN A 265 1.13 20.73 7.47
C ASN A 265 0.76 19.56 6.53
N PRO A 266 0.39 18.39 7.09
CA PRO A 266 0.07 17.21 6.30
C PRO A 266 -1.17 17.37 5.41
N GLU A 267 -2.15 18.19 5.81
CA GLU A 267 -3.34 18.46 5.00
C GLU A 267 -2.95 19.11 3.67
N SER A 268 -2.14 20.17 3.72
CA SER A 268 -1.67 20.87 2.51
C SER A 268 -0.92 19.94 1.56
N ILE A 269 -0.04 19.08 2.11
CA ILE A 269 0.73 18.10 1.34
C ILE A 269 -0.21 17.11 0.63
N VAL A 270 -1.12 16.52 1.38
CA VAL A 270 -2.06 15.50 0.89
C VAL A 270 -3.03 16.08 -0.14
N GLU A 271 -3.59 17.27 0.12
CA GLU A 271 -4.50 17.95 -0.80
C GLU A 271 -3.81 18.29 -2.13
N GLN A 272 -2.55 18.74 -2.10
CA GLN A 272 -1.78 19.03 -3.30
C GLN A 272 -1.50 17.77 -4.13
N GLN A 273 -1.17 16.66 -3.47
CA GLN A 273 -0.94 15.36 -4.12
C GLN A 273 -2.20 14.86 -4.82
N ILE A 274 -3.33 14.82 -4.10
CA ILE A 274 -4.65 14.43 -4.66
C ILE A 274 -5.05 15.34 -5.82
N LYS A 275 -4.92 16.67 -5.67
CA LYS A 275 -5.27 17.64 -6.71
C LYS A 275 -4.41 17.48 -7.96
N SER A 276 -3.13 17.18 -7.81
CA SER A 276 -2.20 17.02 -8.94
C SER A 276 -2.44 15.70 -9.67
N ALA A 277 -2.55 14.59 -8.93
CA ALA A 277 -2.76 13.27 -9.49
C ALA A 277 -4.11 13.15 -10.21
N SER A 278 -5.19 13.67 -9.60
CA SER A 278 -6.56 13.53 -10.13
C SER A 278 -6.86 14.31 -11.40
N LYS A 279 -5.96 15.22 -11.82
CA LYS A 279 -6.09 15.97 -13.09
C LYS A 279 -5.50 15.24 -14.30
N LYS A 280 -4.71 14.18 -14.08
CA LYS A 280 -4.03 13.47 -15.17
C LYS A 280 -5.03 12.61 -15.94
N LYS A 281 -5.13 12.83 -17.26
CA LYS A 281 -6.05 12.10 -18.16
C LYS A 281 -5.63 10.65 -18.45
N SER A 282 -4.38 10.26 -18.16
CA SER A 282 -3.74 9.04 -18.71
C SER A 282 -3.45 7.95 -17.68
N ILE A 283 -4.20 7.86 -16.60
CA ILE A 283 -3.95 6.84 -15.56
C ILE A 283 -4.13 5.41 -16.10
N SER A 284 -4.91 5.22 -17.18
CA SER A 284 -5.12 3.92 -17.83
C SER A 284 -4.07 3.54 -18.90
N LYS A 285 -3.01 4.33 -19.12
CA LYS A 285 -2.02 3.96 -20.18
C LYS A 285 -0.97 2.95 -19.72
N ASN A 286 -0.79 2.78 -18.40
CA ASN A 286 0.07 1.73 -17.85
C ASN A 286 -0.66 0.40 -17.64
N THR A 287 -1.91 0.25 -18.11
CA THR A 287 -2.77 -0.92 -17.84
C THR A 287 -2.91 -1.90 -19.01
N GLY A 288 -2.30 -1.59 -20.16
CA GLY A 288 -2.46 -2.33 -21.41
C GLY A 288 -1.70 -3.66 -21.50
N ARG A 289 -2.21 -4.71 -20.85
CA ARG A 289 -2.20 -6.04 -21.48
C ARG A 289 -3.65 -6.46 -21.72
N PRO A 290 -4.08 -6.66 -22.98
CA PRO A 290 -5.24 -7.49 -23.24
C PRO A 290 -4.83 -8.93 -22.90
N TYR A 291 -5.56 -9.57 -21.98
CA TYR A 291 -5.63 -11.02 -21.92
C TYR A 291 -6.79 -11.47 -22.81
#